data_AF-A0A0G1C5E7-F1
#
_entry.id   AF-A0A0G1C5E7-F1
#
_cell.length_a   1.000
_cell.length_b   1.000
_cell.length_c   1.000
_cell.angle_alpha   90.00
_cell.angle_beta   90.00
_cell.angle_gamma   90.00
#
_symmetry.space_group_name_H-M   'P 1'
#
loop_
_entity.id
_entity.type
_entity.pdbx_description
1 polymer ?
#
loop_
_entity_poly.entity_id
_entity_poly.type
_entity_poly.pdbx_seq_one_letter_code
_entity_poly.pdbx_strand_id
1 'polypeptide(L)'
;MKKNINWPIILILLLAAILRFYNLMHDAPYFFNPDERNMAGAVTRFVLPAKFSEISKCIFSEFTSKNLPATNYQPKTDNCSLNPHFFAYGQFPLYLAYLSDSFLKAPLFALNANQAGRLATDFPAAVFWLRFWSAVSSIATVYAVYRLAILLSIPALPAALFSAFQKKNHLFLSLGCHIDRACLRV
;
A
#
# COMPACT_ATOMS: atom_id res chain seq x y z
N MET A 1 -33.61 1.77 18.87
CA MET A 1 -33.99 1.74 17.44
C MET A 1 -33.21 0.65 16.73
N LYS A 2 -33.89 -0.34 16.14
CA LYS A 2 -33.26 -1.47 15.43
C LYS A 2 -32.89 -0.99 14.02
N LYS A 3 -31.59 -0.87 13.72
CA LYS A 3 -31.14 -0.45 12.38
C LYS A 3 -31.31 -1.64 11.44
N ASN A 4 -32.18 -1.51 10.44
CA ASN A 4 -32.35 -2.56 9.44
C ASN A 4 -31.04 -2.72 8.66
N ILE A 5 -30.53 -3.95 8.63
CA ILE A 5 -29.32 -4.29 7.91
C ILE A 5 -29.65 -4.33 6.42
N ASN A 6 -28.97 -3.50 5.64
CA ASN A 6 -29.13 -3.49 4.18
C ASN A 6 -28.33 -4.65 3.58
N TRP A 7 -28.94 -5.83 3.50
CA TRP A 7 -28.34 -7.01 2.87
C TRP A 7 -27.79 -6.81 1.45
N PRO A 8 -28.44 -6.03 0.55
CA PRO A 8 -27.93 -5.86 -0.81
C PRO A 8 -26.54 -5.22 -0.87
N ILE A 9 -26.24 -4.24 -0.02
CA ILE A 9 -24.90 -3.62 0.00
C ILE A 9 -23.86 -4.59 0.55
N ILE A 10 -24.21 -5.46 1.50
CA ILE A 10 -23.30 -6.50 2.01
C ILE A 10 -22.91 -7.45 0.88
N LEU A 11 -23.87 -7.91 0.08
CA LEU A 11 -23.61 -8.77 -1.07
C LEU A 11 -22.71 -8.08 -2.11
N ILE A 12 -22.95 -6.81 -2.41
CA ILE A 12 -22.10 -6.02 -3.33
C ILE A 12 -20.67 -5.90 -2.78
N LEU A 13 -20.50 -5.62 -1.49
CA LEU A 13 -19.18 -5.52 -0.86
C LEU A 13 -18.44 -6.86 -0.83
N LEU A 14 -19.16 -7.97 -0.59
CA LEU A 14 -18.60 -9.32 -0.63
C LEU A 14 -18.16 -9.68 -2.06
N LEU A 15 -18.98 -9.38 -3.07
CA LEU A 15 -18.62 -9.56 -4.47
C LEU A 15 -17.39 -8.72 -4.84
N ALA A 16 -17.36 -7.45 -4.43
CA ALA A 16 -16.20 -6.58 -4.64
C ALA A 16 -14.95 -7.17 -3.96
N ALA A 17 -15.06 -7.67 -2.73
CA ALA A 17 -13.95 -8.29 -2.02
C ALA A 17 -13.40 -9.51 -2.77
N ILE A 18 -14.27 -10.43 -3.21
CA ILE A 18 -13.86 -11.59 -4.01
C ILE A 18 -13.12 -11.13 -5.27
N LEU A 19 -13.69 -10.17 -6.01
CA LEU A 19 -13.09 -9.68 -7.25
C LEU A 19 -11.73 -8.99 -7.06
N ARG A 20 -11.45 -8.38 -5.91
CA ARG A 20 -10.20 -7.65 -5.65
C ARG A 20 -9.11 -8.45 -4.97
N PHE A 21 -9.49 -9.43 -4.15
CA PHE A 21 -8.53 -10.29 -3.47
C PHE A 21 -8.24 -11.58 -4.25
N TYR A 22 -9.06 -11.93 -5.24
CA TYR A 22 -8.78 -13.08 -6.10
C TYR A 22 -7.47 -12.87 -6.86
N ASN A 23 -6.53 -13.80 -6.65
CA ASN A 23 -5.21 -13.81 -7.26
C ASN A 23 -4.42 -12.50 -7.04
N LEU A 24 -4.36 -12.04 -5.78
CA LEU A 24 -3.66 -10.79 -5.42
C LEU A 24 -2.20 -10.76 -5.93
N MET A 25 -1.53 -11.92 -6.01
CA MET A 25 -0.14 -12.07 -6.48
C MET A 25 -0.01 -12.61 -7.92
N HIS A 26 -0.90 -12.19 -8.83
CA HIS A 26 -1.07 -12.76 -10.18
C HIS A 26 0.16 -12.82 -11.11
N ASP A 27 1.24 -12.11 -10.81
CA ASP A 27 2.47 -11.99 -11.60
C ASP A 27 3.74 -12.36 -10.80
N ALA A 28 3.55 -12.97 -9.63
CA ALA A 28 4.67 -13.51 -8.87
C ALA A 28 5.35 -14.65 -9.66
N PRO A 29 6.70 -14.77 -9.60
CA PRO A 29 7.64 -14.00 -8.77
C PRO A 29 8.27 -12.77 -9.47
N TYR A 30 7.95 -12.51 -10.74
CA TYR A 30 8.72 -11.60 -11.58
C TYR A 30 8.23 -10.14 -11.60
N PHE A 31 7.01 -9.86 -11.10
CA PHE A 31 6.48 -8.52 -10.85
C PHE A 31 6.73 -7.53 -12.00
N PHE A 32 6.04 -7.74 -13.11
CA PHE A 32 6.36 -7.08 -14.39
C PHE A 32 5.91 -5.61 -14.46
N ASN A 33 5.06 -5.14 -13.55
CA ASN A 33 4.49 -3.81 -13.63
C ASN A 33 5.49 -2.74 -13.11
N PRO A 34 5.98 -1.80 -13.96
CA PRO A 34 7.13 -0.95 -13.64
C PRO A 34 6.86 0.08 -12.53
N ASP A 35 5.67 0.66 -12.48
CA ASP A 35 5.24 1.59 -11.44
C ASP A 35 5.13 0.90 -10.07
N GLU A 36 4.52 -0.29 -10.04
CA GLU A 36 4.44 -1.10 -8.83
C GLU A 36 5.81 -1.52 -8.33
N ARG A 37 6.70 -1.92 -9.24
CA ARG A 37 8.08 -2.27 -8.90
C ARG A 37 8.84 -1.09 -8.31
N ASN A 38 8.62 0.12 -8.82
CA ASN A 38 9.21 1.32 -8.24
C ASN A 38 8.66 1.62 -6.84
N MET A 39 7.35 1.48 -6.63
CA MET A 39 6.74 1.64 -5.30
C MET A 39 7.24 0.58 -4.31
N ALA A 40 7.28 -0.69 -4.71
CA ALA A 40 7.76 -1.77 -3.87
C ALA A 40 9.24 -1.58 -3.54
N GLY A 41 10.08 -1.22 -4.52
CA GLY A 41 11.49 -0.90 -4.29
C GLY A 41 11.71 0.34 -3.41
N ALA A 42 10.77 1.29 -3.39
CA ALA A 42 10.77 2.39 -2.44
C ALA A 42 10.47 1.90 -1.01
N VAL A 43 9.48 1.01 -0.85
CA VAL A 43 9.14 0.41 0.46
C VAL A 43 10.31 -0.38 1.05
N THR A 44 11.09 -1.09 0.23
CA THR A 44 12.25 -1.87 0.72
C THR A 44 13.38 -0.99 1.28
N ARG A 45 13.36 0.34 1.04
CA ARG A 45 14.35 1.29 1.56
C ARG A 45 14.04 1.78 2.97
N PHE A 46 12.83 1.50 3.48
CA PHE A 46 12.50 1.79 4.86
C PHE A 46 13.22 0.82 5.79
N VAL A 47 13.87 1.37 6.82
CA VAL A 47 14.58 0.63 7.83
C VAL A 47 14.27 1.23 9.20
N LEU A 48 13.84 0.38 10.13
CA LEU A 48 13.68 0.72 11.55
C LEU A 48 14.52 -0.21 12.40
N PRO A 49 15.03 0.25 13.55
CA PRO A 49 15.64 -0.64 14.52
C PRO A 49 14.58 -1.58 15.11
N ALA A 50 14.93 -2.87 15.29
CA ALA A 50 14.00 -3.84 15.89
C ALA A 50 13.70 -3.54 17.37
N LYS A 51 14.61 -2.83 18.07
CA LYS A 51 14.42 -2.44 19.46
C LYS A 51 13.48 -1.24 19.56
N PHE A 52 12.37 -1.42 20.27
CA PHE A 52 11.36 -0.38 20.47
C PHE A 52 11.93 0.92 21.05
N SER A 53 12.91 0.84 21.96
CA SER A 53 13.58 2.01 22.56
C SER A 53 14.38 2.86 21.57
N GLU A 54 14.77 2.30 20.42
CA GLU A 54 15.55 3.00 19.40
C GLU A 54 14.66 3.59 18.29
N ILE A 55 13.41 3.10 18.16
CA ILE A 55 12.45 3.59 17.15
C ILE A 55 12.16 5.09 17.35
N SER A 56 11.93 5.52 18.59
CA SER A 56 11.65 6.93 18.89
C SER A 56 12.83 7.85 18.55
N LYS A 57 14.06 7.38 18.79
CA LYS A 57 15.28 8.10 18.39
C LYS A 57 15.38 8.24 16.88
N CYS A 58 15.11 7.15 16.16
CA CYS A 58 15.10 7.11 14.70
C CYS A 58 14.06 8.07 14.09
N ILE A 59 12.82 8.05 14.60
CA ILE A 59 11.78 8.97 14.13
C ILE A 59 12.18 10.42 14.41
N PHE A 60 12.65 10.73 15.62
CA PHE A 60 13.03 12.09 15.99
C PHE A 60 14.23 12.62 15.19
N SER A 61 15.19 11.76 14.80
CA SER A 61 16.31 12.16 13.95
C SER A 61 15.90 12.58 12.55
N GLU A 62 14.84 11.98 12.00
CA GLU A 62 14.31 12.34 10.68
C GLU A 62 13.61 13.71 10.71
N PHE A 63 12.87 14.03 11.78
CA PHE A 63 12.26 15.35 11.96
C PHE A 63 13.26 16.45 12.36
N THR A 64 14.31 16.08 13.11
CA THR A 64 15.26 17.04 13.70
C THR A 64 16.55 17.16 12.90
N SER A 65 16.54 16.80 11.63
CA SER A 65 17.66 17.06 10.71
C SER A 65 17.84 18.56 10.49
N LYS A 66 18.44 19.22 11.49
CA LYS A 66 19.03 20.55 11.37
C LYS A 66 20.08 20.47 10.27
N ASN A 67 20.12 21.50 9.43
CA ASN A 67 21.14 21.78 8.43
C ASN A 67 22.56 21.58 8.99
N LEU A 68 23.05 20.35 8.97
CA LEU A 68 24.45 20.05 9.20
C LEU A 68 25.18 20.45 7.91
N PRO A 69 26.25 21.26 7.99
CA PRO A 69 27.03 21.63 6.82
C PRO A 69 27.48 20.35 6.11
N ALA A 70 27.27 20.30 4.79
CA ALA A 70 27.46 19.14 3.91
C ALA A 70 28.89 18.58 3.86
N THR A 71 29.82 19.10 4.67
CA THR A 71 31.22 18.70 4.72
C THR A 71 31.49 17.59 5.75
N ASN A 72 30.54 17.27 6.64
CA ASN A 72 30.65 16.15 7.59
C ASN A 72 29.31 15.42 7.79
N TYR A 73 28.52 15.26 6.72
CA TYR A 73 27.45 14.27 6.72
C TYR A 73 28.07 12.89 6.52
N GLN A 74 28.57 12.31 7.61
CA GLN A 74 28.70 10.87 7.72
C GLN A 74 27.28 10.35 7.97
N PRO A 75 26.66 9.58 7.06
CA PRO A 75 25.39 8.92 7.32
C PRO A 75 25.61 7.88 8.41
N LYS A 76 25.66 8.32 9.67
CA LYS A 76 25.84 7.43 10.80
C LYS A 76 24.47 6.94 11.24
N THR A 77 23.97 5.90 10.55
CA THR A 77 23.29 4.71 11.12
C THR A 77 22.70 3.86 9.99
N ASP A 78 23.30 2.72 9.68
CA ASP A 78 22.74 1.69 8.76
C ASP A 78 21.41 1.05 9.25
N ASN A 79 20.83 1.57 10.33
CA ASN A 79 19.72 1.00 11.09
C ASN A 79 18.46 1.87 11.10
N CYS A 80 18.47 3.04 10.47
CA CYS A 80 17.33 3.96 10.45
C CYS A 80 17.28 4.70 9.11
N SER A 81 16.18 4.52 8.38
CA SER A 81 15.87 5.22 7.13
C SER A 81 14.36 5.28 6.98
N LEU A 82 13.78 6.46 7.17
CA LEU A 82 12.33 6.69 6.98
C LEU A 82 12.00 7.46 5.71
N ASN A 83 13.00 7.83 4.90
CA ASN A 83 12.78 8.50 3.62
C ASN A 83 13.12 7.57 2.44
N PRO A 84 12.12 7.11 1.66
CA PRO A 84 12.36 6.18 0.57
C PRO A 84 12.86 6.88 -0.72
N HIS A 85 12.92 8.22 -0.74
CA HIS A 85 13.25 9.06 -1.89
C HIS A 85 12.38 8.79 -3.12
N PHE A 86 11.08 8.53 -2.91
CA PHE A 86 10.11 8.29 -3.98
C PHE A 86 8.77 8.96 -3.65
N PHE A 87 8.32 9.86 -4.53
CA PHE A 87 7.21 10.81 -4.23
C PHE A 87 6.08 10.82 -5.27
N ALA A 88 6.18 10.04 -6.35
CA ALA A 88 5.27 10.14 -7.50
C ALA A 88 3.82 9.70 -7.23
N TYR A 89 3.56 8.85 -6.23
CA TYR A 89 2.24 8.27 -5.94
C TYR A 89 1.73 8.61 -4.53
N GLY A 90 2.33 9.62 -3.90
CA GLY A 90 2.13 9.94 -2.49
C GLY A 90 2.86 8.98 -1.56
N GLN A 91 3.13 9.44 -0.34
CA GLN A 91 3.92 8.67 0.63
C GLN A 91 3.06 7.72 1.49
N PHE A 92 1.79 8.05 1.69
CA PHE A 92 0.91 7.32 2.60
C PHE A 92 0.84 5.81 2.30
N PRO A 93 0.63 5.35 1.05
CA PRO A 93 0.60 3.92 0.75
C PRO A 93 1.92 3.20 1.06
N LEU A 94 3.06 3.89 0.89
CA LEU A 94 4.38 3.32 1.14
C LEU A 94 4.60 3.07 2.63
N TYR A 95 4.32 4.09 3.46
CA TYR A 95 4.38 3.94 4.92
C TYR A 95 3.39 2.90 5.42
N LEU A 96 2.18 2.87 4.89
CA LEU A 96 1.16 1.91 5.29
C LEU A 96 1.57 0.46 4.99
N ALA A 97 2.16 0.22 3.82
CA ALA A 97 2.69 -1.09 3.45
C ALA A 97 3.86 -1.51 4.38
N TYR A 98 4.82 -0.62 4.59
CA TYR A 98 5.96 -0.87 5.47
C TYR A 98 5.56 -1.15 6.93
N LEU A 99 4.66 -0.34 7.48
CA LEU A 99 4.17 -0.51 8.85
C LEU A 99 3.39 -1.81 9.02
N SER A 100 2.65 -2.24 8.00
CA SER A 100 1.90 -3.50 8.04
C SER A 100 2.85 -4.70 8.11
N ASP A 101 3.91 -4.71 7.30
CA ASP A 101 4.95 -5.74 7.37
C ASP A 101 5.70 -5.72 8.71
N SER A 102 6.08 -4.52 9.15
CA SER A 102 6.78 -4.31 10.42
C SER A 102 5.94 -4.76 11.62
N PHE A 103 4.63 -4.53 11.60
CA PHE A 103 3.72 -4.94 12.66
C PHE A 103 3.62 -6.47 12.79
N LEU A 104 3.66 -7.20 11.66
CA LEU A 104 3.71 -8.67 11.71
C LEU A 104 5.07 -9.20 12.16
N LYS A 105 6.17 -8.54 11.78
CA LYS A 105 7.54 -8.97 12.13
C LYS A 105 7.95 -8.58 13.55
N ALA A 106 7.47 -7.46 14.10
CA ALA A 106 7.92 -6.93 15.39
C ALA A 106 7.73 -7.90 16.59
N PRO A 107 6.59 -8.60 16.76
CA PRO A 107 6.44 -9.58 17.83
C PRO A 107 7.45 -10.73 17.70
N LEU A 108 7.72 -11.18 16.47
CA LEU A 108 8.68 -12.26 16.21
C LEU A 108 10.11 -11.85 16.58
N PHE A 109 10.49 -10.60 16.32
CA PHE A 109 11.78 -10.05 16.76
C PHE A 109 11.86 -9.86 18.27
N ALA A 110 10.76 -9.47 18.93
CA ALA A 110 10.71 -9.30 20.38
C ALA A 110 10.92 -10.63 21.14
N LEU A 111 10.46 -11.75 20.58
CA LEU A 111 10.69 -13.09 21.14
C LEU A 111 12.13 -13.56 20.95
N ASN A 112 12.80 -13.10 19.90
CA ASN A 112 14.21 -13.42 19.60
C ASN A 112 15.15 -12.32 20.14
N ALA A 113 15.09 -12.09 21.46
CA ALA A 113 15.66 -10.95 22.20
C ALA A 113 17.18 -10.69 22.04
N ASN A 114 17.92 -11.56 21.32
CA ASN A 114 19.39 -11.51 21.22
C ASN A 114 19.91 -10.93 19.89
N GLN A 115 19.05 -10.47 18.98
CA GLN A 115 19.51 -9.89 17.71
C GLN A 115 19.31 -8.38 17.65
N ALA A 116 20.41 -7.66 17.39
CA ALA A 116 20.40 -6.30 16.87
C ALA A 116 19.89 -6.30 15.42
N GLY A 117 18.64 -6.73 15.25
CA GLY A 117 17.98 -6.85 13.96
C GLY A 117 17.46 -5.51 13.46
N ARG A 118 17.24 -5.45 12.15
CA ARG A 118 16.57 -4.34 11.47
C ARG A 118 15.20 -4.81 10.96
N LEU A 119 14.19 -3.98 11.15
CA LEU A 119 12.87 -4.15 10.54
C LEU A 119 12.94 -3.55 9.14
N ALA A 120 13.12 -4.43 8.16
CA ALA A 120 13.08 -4.12 6.75
C ALA A 120 12.05 -5.02 6.06
N THR A 121 11.50 -4.51 4.97
CA THR A 121 10.53 -5.22 4.14
C THR A 121 11.21 -5.76 2.90
N ASP A 122 10.95 -7.02 2.60
CA ASP A 122 11.43 -7.68 1.39
C ASP A 122 10.56 -7.30 0.19
N PHE A 123 11.13 -7.33 -1.01
CA PHE A 123 10.42 -6.88 -2.21
C PHE A 123 9.06 -7.58 -2.43
N PRO A 124 8.93 -8.93 -2.34
CA PRO A 124 7.63 -9.59 -2.51
C PRO A 124 6.61 -9.20 -1.43
N ALA A 125 7.07 -9.00 -0.18
CA ALA A 125 6.21 -8.55 0.91
C ALA A 125 5.72 -7.12 0.68
N ALA A 126 6.58 -6.24 0.18
CA ALA A 126 6.20 -4.88 -0.21
C ALA A 126 5.10 -4.88 -1.28
N VAL A 127 5.28 -5.67 -2.35
CA VAL A 127 4.26 -5.85 -3.41
C VAL A 127 2.94 -6.34 -2.81
N PHE A 128 2.99 -7.40 -1.99
CA PHE A 128 1.81 -7.95 -1.34
C PHE A 128 1.03 -6.89 -0.55
N TRP A 129 1.71 -6.13 0.31
CA TRP A 129 1.06 -5.13 1.15
C TRP A 129 0.50 -3.95 0.35
N LEU A 130 1.21 -3.48 -0.68
CA LEU A 130 0.71 -2.43 -1.57
C LEU A 130 -0.58 -2.87 -2.27
N ARG A 131 -0.62 -4.09 -2.79
CA ARG A 131 -1.82 -4.66 -3.43
C ARG A 131 -2.96 -4.87 -2.43
N PHE A 132 -2.64 -5.39 -1.25
CA PHE A 132 -3.60 -5.59 -0.17
C PHE A 132 -4.31 -4.28 0.18
N TRP A 133 -3.56 -3.21 0.45
CA TRP A 133 -4.15 -1.91 0.80
C TRP A 133 -4.87 -1.25 -0.38
N SER A 134 -4.43 -1.46 -1.62
CA SER A 134 -5.16 -1.02 -2.82
C SER A 134 -6.52 -1.73 -2.98
N ALA A 135 -6.58 -3.03 -2.65
CA ALA A 135 -7.83 -3.80 -2.64
C ALA A 135 -8.78 -3.32 -1.53
N VAL A 136 -8.29 -3.19 -0.29
CA VAL A 136 -9.06 -2.67 0.86
C VAL A 136 -9.60 -1.28 0.57
N SER A 137 -8.73 -0.34 0.18
CA SER A 137 -9.10 1.05 -0.12
C SER A 137 -10.21 1.10 -1.18
N SER A 138 -10.14 0.23 -2.17
CA SER A 138 -11.17 0.24 -3.19
C SER A 138 -12.50 -0.35 -2.76
N ILE A 139 -12.53 -1.36 -1.88
CA ILE A 139 -13.80 -1.85 -1.31
C ILE A 139 -14.40 -0.74 -0.44
N ALA A 140 -13.57 -0.01 0.30
CA ALA A 140 -14.01 1.17 1.05
C ALA A 140 -14.59 2.25 0.12
N THR A 141 -14.03 2.46 -1.08
CA THR A 141 -14.60 3.37 -2.09
C THR A 141 -16.00 2.95 -2.52
N VAL A 142 -16.27 1.65 -2.73
CA VAL A 142 -17.62 1.16 -3.06
C VAL A 142 -18.62 1.55 -1.99
N TYR A 143 -18.25 1.37 -0.72
CA TYR A 143 -19.09 1.78 0.40
C TYR A 143 -19.25 3.31 0.48
N ALA A 144 -18.18 4.08 0.24
CA ALA A 144 -18.24 5.53 0.21
C ALA A 144 -19.20 6.04 -0.89
N VAL A 145 -19.12 5.48 -2.10
CA VAL A 145 -20.03 5.80 -3.22
C VAL A 145 -21.48 5.49 -2.85
N TYR A 146 -21.75 4.33 -2.23
CA TYR A 146 -23.08 4.00 -1.73
C TYR A 146 -23.61 5.06 -0.75
N ARG A 147 -22.79 5.49 0.22
CA ARG A 147 -23.18 6.50 1.21
C ARG A 147 -23.38 7.88 0.59
N LEU A 148 -22.52 8.27 -0.36
CA LEU A 148 -22.66 9.52 -1.10
C LEU A 148 -23.91 9.52 -1.99
N ALA A 149 -24.24 8.41 -2.64
CA ALA A 149 -25.43 8.31 -3.45
C ALA A 149 -26.71 8.45 -2.60
N ILE A 150 -26.75 7.87 -1.39
CA ILE A 150 -27.85 8.12 -0.44
C ILE A 150 -27.93 9.59 -0.07
N LEU A 151 -26.79 10.21 0.26
CA LEU A 151 -26.73 11.62 0.65
C LEU A 151 -27.24 12.55 -0.46
N LEU A 152 -26.90 12.24 -1.72
CA LEU A 152 -27.29 13.00 -2.90
C LEU A 152 -28.66 12.58 -3.46
N SER A 153 -29.37 11.66 -2.82
CA SER A 153 -30.66 11.10 -3.29
C SER A 153 -30.59 10.47 -4.70
N ILE A 154 -29.44 9.93 -5.08
CA ILE A 154 -29.20 9.16 -6.30
C ILE A 154 -29.47 7.67 -6.00
N PRO A 155 -29.91 6.84 -6.97
CA PRO A 155 -30.05 5.39 -6.79
C PRO A 155 -28.74 4.73 -6.31
N ALA A 156 -28.66 4.47 -5.00
CA ALA A 156 -27.41 4.09 -4.33
C ALA A 156 -26.91 2.68 -4.63
N LEU A 157 -27.82 1.70 -4.79
CA LEU A 157 -27.43 0.32 -5.10
C LEU A 157 -26.82 0.19 -6.50
N PRO A 158 -27.42 0.75 -7.57
CA PRO A 158 -26.77 0.78 -8.88
C PRO A 158 -25.43 1.52 -8.90
N ALA A 159 -25.33 2.67 -8.21
CA ALA A 159 -24.08 3.42 -8.11
C ALA A 159 -22.96 2.61 -7.44
N ALA A 160 -23.28 1.93 -6.33
CA ALA A 160 -22.35 1.05 -5.63
C ALA A 160 -21.92 -0.13 -6.51
N LEU A 161 -22.89 -0.80 -7.16
CA LEU A 161 -22.62 -1.91 -8.06
C LEU A 161 -21.70 -1.48 -9.21
N PHE A 162 -21.99 -0.35 -9.87
CA PHE A 162 -21.16 0.20 -10.93
C PHE A 162 -19.73 0.47 -10.46
N SER A 163 -19.56 1.09 -9.29
CA SER A 163 -18.24 1.36 -8.70
C SER A 163 -17.44 0.09 -8.38
N ALA A 164 -18.12 -1.02 -8.05
CA ALA A 164 -17.45 -2.29 -7.80
C ALA A 164 -16.77 -2.84 -9.06
N PHE A 165 -17.40 -2.65 -10.23
CA PHE A 165 -16.90 -3.12 -11.53
C PHE A 165 -15.97 -2.14 -12.25
N GLN A 166 -16.08 -0.83 -12.00
CA GLN A 166 -15.31 0.20 -12.72
C GLN A 166 -13.79 -0.02 -12.66
N LYS A 167 -13.23 -0.43 -11.51
CA LYS A 167 -11.76 -0.54 -11.35
C LYS A 167 -11.15 -1.68 -12.18
N LYS A 168 -11.93 -2.70 -12.59
CA LYS A 168 -11.41 -3.80 -13.43
C LYS A 168 -11.37 -3.42 -14.91
N ASN A 169 -12.23 -2.50 -15.35
CA ASN A 169 -12.28 -2.07 -16.76
C ASN A 169 -11.11 -1.17 -17.17
N HIS A 170 -10.49 -0.43 -16.25
CA HIS A 170 -9.23 0.26 -16.55
C HIS A 170 -8.03 -0.70 -16.70
N LEU A 171 -8.08 -1.90 -16.10
CA LEU A 171 -7.09 -2.94 -16.34
C LEU A 171 -7.31 -3.60 -17.71
N PHE A 172 -8.56 -3.75 -18.16
CA PHE A 172 -8.88 -4.26 -19.50
C PHE A 172 -8.65 -3.25 -20.63
N LEU A 173 -8.74 -1.95 -20.36
CA LEU A 173 -8.32 -0.92 -21.32
C LEU A 173 -6.80 -0.78 -21.43
N SER A 174 -6.03 -1.20 -20.42
CA SER A 174 -4.57 -1.33 -20.54
C SER A 174 -4.13 -2.62 -21.26
N LEU A 175 -4.98 -3.65 -21.28
CA LEU A 175 -4.81 -4.85 -22.13
C LEU A 175 -5.20 -4.60 -23.60
N GLY A 176 -5.72 -3.41 -23.91
CA GLY A 176 -5.90 -2.92 -25.29
C GLY A 176 -4.62 -2.40 -25.95
N CYS A 177 -3.48 -2.40 -25.27
CA CYS A 177 -2.17 -2.09 -25.86
C CYS A 177 -1.40 -3.38 -26.16
N HIS A 178 -2.04 -4.36 -26.79
CA HIS A 178 -1.37 -5.59 -27.24
C HIS A 178 -1.63 -5.95 -28.71
N ILE A 179 -2.28 -5.07 -29.50
CA ILE A 179 -2.54 -5.31 -30.93
C ILE A 179 -2.01 -4.22 -31.87
N ASP A 180 -1.49 -3.07 -31.41
CA ASP A 180 -0.83 -2.11 -32.31
C ASP A 180 0.60 -1.76 -31.89
N ARG A 181 1.54 -2.16 -32.76
CA ARG A 181 2.95 -1.77 -32.76
C ARG A 181 3.07 -0.25 -32.91
N ALA A 182 3.01 0.54 -31.84
CA ALA A 182 3.31 1.98 -31.96
C ALA A 182 3.67 2.73 -30.67
N CYS A 183 3.83 2.11 -29.49
CA CYS A 183 4.28 2.88 -28.32
C CYS A 183 5.82 2.99 -28.30
N LEU A 184 6.29 3.95 -29.10
CA LEU A 184 7.67 4.38 -29.28
C LEU A 184 8.37 4.78 -27.97
N ARG A 185 9.63 4.33 -27.88
CA ARG A 185 10.85 5.08 -27.49
C ARG A 185 10.62 6.47 -26.87
N VAL A 186 10.92 6.59 -25.57
CA VAL A 186 11.99 7.46 -25.00
C VAL A 186 12.52 6.76 -23.75
#